data_AF-A0AAE0E276-F1
#
_entry.id   AF-A0AAE0E276-F1
#
_cell.length_a   1.000
_cell.length_b   1.000
_cell.length_c   1.000
_cell.angle_alpha   90.00
_cell.angle_beta   90.00
_cell.angle_gamma   90.00
#
_symmetry.space_group_name_H-M   'P 1'
#
loop_
_entity.id
_entity.type
_entity.pdbx_description
1 polymer ?
#
loop_
_entity_poly.entity_id
_entity_poly.type
_entity_poly.pdbx_seq_one_letter_code
_entity_poly.pdbx_strand_id
1 'polypeptide(L)'
;MKSVLMPIVDKILSKFAKWKCKSISLACRATLIRLVITCSFVHCFMVYKWLISLIQMVTKKIRNFLWTDSCEETNLVHVAWNRCFIPYALGGLGLKDMALLNDSLLRKLTWKFLTSNIFAFTFLSERYIRQLQQLQGGYTTSSIWNSFRTNYVELIKDGIWLIGEDS
;
A
#
# COMPACT_ATOMS: atom_id res chain seq x y z
N MET A 1 -13.18 -9.07 -1.88
CA MET A 1 -12.13 -8.03 -1.85
C MET A 1 -11.25 -8.04 -3.11
N LYS A 2 -10.68 -9.19 -3.54
CA LYS A 2 -9.87 -9.29 -4.77
C LYS A 2 -10.59 -8.76 -6.03
N SER A 3 -11.88 -9.09 -6.19
CA SER A 3 -12.72 -8.64 -7.32
C SER A 3 -12.93 -7.13 -7.39
N VAL A 4 -12.95 -6.43 -6.25
CA VAL A 4 -13.17 -4.96 -6.20
C VAL A 4 -11.89 -4.20 -6.55
N LEU A 5 -10.73 -4.72 -6.15
CA LEU A 5 -9.43 -4.09 -6.39
C LEU A 5 -8.89 -4.37 -7.79
N MET A 6 -9.26 -5.48 -8.40
CA MET A 6 -8.80 -5.91 -9.74
C MET A 6 -9.02 -4.87 -10.84
N PRO A 7 -10.22 -4.25 -11.02
CA PRO A 7 -10.40 -3.24 -12.06
C PRO A 7 -9.56 -1.98 -11.84
N ILE A 8 -9.28 -1.61 -10.59
CA ILE A 8 -8.41 -0.48 -10.25
C ILE A 8 -6.98 -0.81 -10.66
N VAL A 9 -6.52 -2.01 -10.31
CA VAL A 9 -5.19 -2.51 -10.67
C VAL A 9 -5.03 -2.55 -12.18
N ASP A 10 -6.01 -3.08 -12.92
CA ASP A 10 -5.96 -3.14 -14.39
C ASP A 10 -5.94 -1.75 -15.01
N LYS A 11 -6.67 -0.79 -14.46
CA LYS A 11 -6.62 0.61 -14.89
C LYS A 11 -5.25 1.24 -14.64
N ILE A 12 -4.54 0.83 -13.60
CA ILE A 12 -3.17 1.32 -13.33
C ILE A 12 -2.16 0.59 -14.24
N LEU A 13 -2.29 -0.71 -14.42
CA LEU A 13 -1.43 -1.52 -15.29
C LEU A 13 -1.56 -1.12 -16.76
N SER A 14 -2.77 -0.79 -17.21
CA SER A 14 -2.99 -0.27 -18.57
C SER A 14 -2.29 1.08 -18.81
N LYS A 15 -2.06 1.91 -17.77
CA LYS A 15 -1.24 3.12 -17.91
C LYS A 15 0.23 2.77 -18.21
N PHE A 16 0.77 1.75 -17.56
CA PHE A 16 2.11 1.25 -17.86
C PHE A 16 2.20 0.66 -19.27
N ALA A 17 1.17 -0.08 -19.71
CA ALA A 17 1.14 -0.66 -21.06
C ALA A 17 1.05 0.39 -22.19
N LYS A 18 0.41 1.55 -21.93
CA LYS A 18 0.33 2.65 -22.90
C LYS A 18 1.68 3.34 -23.15
N TRP A 19 2.60 3.25 -22.22
CA TRP A 19 3.91 3.86 -22.35
C TRP A 19 4.84 2.94 -23.13
N LYS A 20 5.30 3.40 -24.31
CA LYS A 20 6.22 2.66 -25.16
C LYS A 20 7.54 2.43 -24.41
N CYS A 21 7.82 1.19 -24.01
CA CYS A 21 9.07 0.83 -23.35
C CYS A 21 10.29 1.27 -24.18
N LYS A 22 10.28 1.04 -25.51
CA LYS A 22 11.41 1.36 -26.40
C LYS A 22 11.82 2.84 -26.47
N SER A 23 10.96 3.79 -26.10
CA SER A 23 11.26 5.24 -26.23
C SER A 23 11.68 5.90 -24.91
N ILE A 24 11.77 5.16 -23.81
CA ILE A 24 11.98 5.72 -22.47
C ILE A 24 13.25 5.14 -21.86
N SER A 25 14.15 6.03 -21.43
CA SER A 25 15.38 5.66 -20.71
C SER A 25 15.08 4.95 -19.38
N LEU A 26 16.00 4.11 -18.91
CA LEU A 26 15.85 3.37 -17.65
C LEU A 26 15.58 4.31 -16.45
N ALA A 27 16.30 5.44 -16.39
CA ALA A 27 16.11 6.45 -15.36
C ALA A 27 14.69 7.05 -15.39
N CYS A 28 14.18 7.37 -16.58
CA CYS A 28 12.81 7.86 -16.75
C CYS A 28 11.78 6.78 -16.38
N ARG A 29 12.01 5.50 -16.69
CA ARG A 29 11.10 4.42 -16.26
C ARG A 29 11.03 4.32 -14.73
N ALA A 30 12.17 4.43 -14.04
CA ALA A 30 12.20 4.39 -12.58
C ALA A 30 11.45 5.56 -11.93
N THR A 31 11.63 6.80 -12.43
CA THR A 31 10.91 7.98 -11.91
C THR A 31 9.41 7.87 -12.16
N LEU A 32 9.03 7.40 -13.34
CA LEU A 32 7.64 7.17 -13.75
C LEU A 32 6.94 6.13 -12.86
N ILE A 33 7.61 5.02 -12.53
CA ILE A 33 7.11 4.03 -11.56
C ILE A 33 6.87 4.70 -10.20
N ARG A 34 7.84 5.48 -9.70
CA ARG A 34 7.70 6.18 -8.40
C ARG A 34 6.51 7.13 -8.40
N LEU A 35 6.29 7.87 -9.49
CA LEU A 35 5.14 8.76 -9.65
C LEU A 35 3.81 7.97 -9.65
N VAL A 36 3.71 6.89 -10.42
CA VAL A 36 2.47 6.11 -10.48
C VAL A 36 2.16 5.45 -9.13
N ILE A 37 3.17 4.91 -8.45
CA ILE A 37 3.04 4.37 -7.09
C ILE A 37 2.48 5.44 -6.15
N THR A 38 3.08 6.63 -6.16
CA THR A 38 2.71 7.72 -5.26
C THR A 38 1.31 8.26 -5.55
N CYS A 39 0.96 8.47 -6.82
CA CYS A 39 -0.32 9.09 -7.19
C CYS A 39 -1.50 8.09 -7.18
N SER A 40 -1.28 6.85 -7.62
CA SER A 40 -2.38 5.89 -7.81
C SER A 40 -2.56 4.96 -6.61
N PHE A 41 -1.47 4.46 -6.03
CA PHE A 41 -1.56 3.42 -5.01
C PHE A 41 -1.67 3.97 -3.59
N VAL A 42 -1.09 5.14 -3.29
CA VAL A 42 -1.14 5.72 -1.92
C VAL A 42 -2.58 5.91 -1.44
N HIS A 43 -3.47 6.40 -2.31
CA HIS A 43 -4.88 6.56 -1.94
C HIS A 43 -5.56 5.21 -1.70
N CYS A 44 -5.33 4.21 -2.55
CA CYS A 44 -5.89 2.88 -2.40
C CYS A 44 -5.35 2.14 -1.17
N PHE A 45 -4.07 2.29 -0.87
CA PHE A 45 -3.38 1.68 0.27
C PHE A 45 -3.78 2.30 1.61
N MET A 46 -4.11 3.59 1.63
CA MET A 46 -4.64 4.20 2.86
C MET A 46 -5.97 3.57 3.29
N VAL A 47 -6.80 3.08 2.35
CA VAL A 47 -8.16 2.63 2.66
C VAL A 47 -8.28 1.10 2.76
N TYR A 48 -7.51 0.35 1.97
CA TYR A 48 -7.69 -1.10 1.85
C TYR A 48 -6.44 -1.86 2.26
N LYS A 49 -6.58 -2.99 2.99
CA LYS A 49 -5.51 -3.97 3.14
C LYS A 49 -5.40 -4.79 1.87
N TRP A 50 -4.29 -4.64 1.16
CA TRP A 50 -4.06 -5.38 -0.07
C TRP A 50 -3.60 -6.81 0.23
N LEU A 51 -4.09 -7.75 -0.57
CA LEU A 51 -3.64 -9.14 -0.54
C LEU A 51 -2.21 -9.23 -1.10
N ILE A 52 -1.34 -9.96 -0.41
CA ILE A 52 0.06 -10.18 -0.82
C ILE A 52 0.14 -10.70 -2.27
N SER A 53 -0.77 -11.60 -2.66
CA SER A 53 -0.84 -12.14 -4.03
C SER A 53 -1.11 -11.06 -5.08
N LEU A 54 -1.93 -10.06 -4.75
CA LEU A 54 -2.24 -8.95 -5.65
C LEU A 54 -1.04 -7.99 -5.75
N ILE A 55 -0.38 -7.72 -4.62
CA ILE A 55 0.86 -6.93 -4.59
C ILE A 55 1.92 -7.59 -5.46
N GLN A 56 2.17 -8.89 -5.29
CA GLN A 56 3.14 -9.65 -6.09
C GLN A 56 2.83 -9.60 -7.59
N MET A 57 1.56 -9.69 -7.98
CA MET A 57 1.13 -9.57 -9.38
C MET A 57 1.49 -8.19 -9.96
N VAL A 58 1.21 -7.11 -9.22
CA VAL A 58 1.56 -5.75 -9.63
C VAL A 58 3.07 -5.56 -9.68
N THR A 59 3.80 -6.02 -8.67
CA THR A 59 5.26 -5.96 -8.62
C THR A 59 5.90 -6.67 -9.80
N LYS A 60 5.36 -7.83 -10.22
CA LYS A 60 5.83 -8.54 -11.42
C LYS A 60 5.68 -7.69 -12.68
N LYS A 61 4.54 -7.02 -12.85
CA LYS A 61 4.30 -6.14 -14.01
C LYS A 61 5.19 -4.89 -13.99
N ILE A 62 5.37 -4.27 -12.83
CA ILE A 62 6.29 -3.12 -12.66
C ILE A 62 7.73 -3.54 -12.96
N ARG A 63 8.15 -4.73 -12.51
CA ARG A 63 9.48 -5.28 -12.79
C ARG A 63 9.70 -5.49 -14.29
N ASN A 64 8.72 -6.07 -14.98
CA ASN A 64 8.79 -6.23 -16.43
C ASN A 64 8.88 -4.87 -17.14
N PHE A 65 8.09 -3.89 -16.72
CA PHE A 65 8.14 -2.54 -17.29
C PHE A 65 9.51 -1.86 -17.08
N LEU A 66 10.15 -2.06 -15.92
CA LEU A 66 11.44 -1.46 -15.63
C LEU A 66 12.56 -2.05 -16.51
N TRP A 67 12.62 -3.39 -16.64
CA TRP A 67 13.78 -4.09 -17.20
C TRP A 67 13.61 -4.60 -18.63
N THR A 68 12.38 -4.73 -19.14
CA THR A 68 12.17 -5.17 -20.53
C THR A 68 12.00 -3.96 -21.46
N ASP A 69 12.69 -4.00 -22.61
CA ASP A 69 12.52 -3.01 -23.68
C ASP A 69 11.31 -3.25 -24.58
N SER A 70 10.76 -4.47 -24.61
CA SER A 70 9.52 -4.83 -25.29
C SER A 70 8.37 -4.98 -24.28
N CYS A 71 7.15 -4.53 -24.61
CA CYS A 71 5.99 -4.68 -23.73
C CYS A 71 5.52 -6.14 -23.58
N GLU A 72 5.97 -7.04 -24.45
CA GLU A 72 5.43 -8.40 -24.59
C GLU A 72 6.40 -9.50 -24.15
N GLU A 73 7.72 -9.25 -24.15
CA GLU A 73 8.70 -10.27 -23.79
C GLU A 73 9.10 -10.14 -22.31
N THR A 74 9.38 -11.26 -21.66
CA THR A 74 9.93 -11.28 -20.31
C THR A 74 11.40 -11.57 -20.40
N ASN A 75 12.25 -10.55 -20.28
CA ASN A 75 13.69 -10.74 -20.17
C ASN A 75 14.07 -11.18 -18.75
N LEU A 76 15.10 -12.03 -18.64
CA LEU A 76 15.65 -12.46 -17.35
C LEU A 76 16.28 -11.26 -16.64
N VAL A 77 15.62 -10.80 -15.57
CA VAL A 77 16.11 -9.70 -14.73
C VAL A 77 17.19 -10.23 -13.78
N HIS A 78 18.43 -9.75 -13.94
CA HIS A 78 19.56 -10.17 -13.09
C HIS A 78 19.66 -9.42 -11.75
N VAL A 79 18.86 -8.36 -11.56
CA VAL A 79 18.90 -7.54 -10.34
C VAL A 79 17.89 -8.07 -9.31
N ALA A 80 18.39 -8.40 -8.12
CA ALA A 80 17.54 -8.73 -6.98
C ALA A 80 16.60 -7.57 -6.66
N TRP A 81 15.29 -7.83 -6.68
CA TRP A 81 14.27 -6.79 -6.50
C TRP A 81 14.38 -6.05 -5.17
N ASN A 82 14.90 -6.71 -4.14
CA ASN A 82 15.15 -6.10 -2.83
C ASN A 82 16.17 -4.94 -2.91
N ARG A 83 17.14 -5.00 -3.84
CA ARG A 83 18.08 -3.87 -4.07
C ARG A 83 17.39 -2.65 -4.68
N CYS A 84 16.28 -2.83 -5.39
CA CYS A 84 15.55 -1.71 -5.98
C CYS A 84 14.90 -0.82 -4.93
N PHE A 85 14.64 -1.34 -3.72
CA PHE A 85 14.04 -0.56 -2.63
C PHE A 85 15.03 0.29 -1.83
N ILE A 86 16.32 0.01 -1.97
CA ILE A 86 17.39 0.72 -1.27
C ILE A 86 17.44 2.17 -1.79
N PRO A 87 17.61 3.20 -0.93
CA PRO A 87 17.70 4.60 -1.37
C PRO A 87 18.94 4.86 -2.25
N TYR A 88 18.88 5.90 -3.08
CA TYR A 88 19.98 6.27 -3.99
C TYR A 88 21.31 6.50 -3.29
N ALA A 89 21.29 7.09 -2.09
CA ALA A 89 22.50 7.33 -1.29
C ALA A 89 23.27 6.04 -0.93
N LEU A 90 22.58 4.90 -0.92
CA LEU A 90 23.16 3.58 -0.63
C LEU A 90 23.33 2.73 -1.91
N GLY A 91 23.30 3.35 -3.09
CA GLY A 91 23.49 2.67 -4.38
C GLY A 91 22.27 1.88 -4.88
N GLY A 92 21.08 2.12 -4.32
CA GLY A 92 19.83 1.52 -4.76
C GLY A 92 19.01 2.40 -5.72
N LEU A 93 17.82 1.93 -6.10
CA LEU A 93 16.93 2.63 -7.04
C LEU A 93 15.87 3.52 -6.37
N GLY A 94 15.78 3.50 -5.04
CA GLY A 94 14.85 4.32 -4.26
C GLY A 94 13.37 4.05 -4.55
N LEU A 95 13.03 2.85 -5.04
CA LEU A 95 11.65 2.40 -5.11
C LEU A 95 11.13 2.10 -3.71
N LYS A 96 9.82 2.12 -3.53
CA LYS A 96 9.20 1.75 -2.25
C LYS A 96 8.57 0.38 -2.37
N ASP A 97 8.76 -0.45 -1.34
CA ASP A 97 8.04 -1.72 -1.27
C ASP A 97 6.56 -1.45 -1.03
N MET A 98 5.73 -2.00 -1.91
CA MET A 98 4.28 -1.81 -1.90
C MET A 98 3.63 -2.48 -0.69
N ALA A 99 4.19 -3.60 -0.21
CA ALA A 99 3.67 -4.28 0.98
C ALA A 99 3.92 -3.42 2.23
N LEU A 100 5.17 -2.99 2.43
CA LEU A 100 5.54 -2.11 3.54
C LEU A 100 4.84 -0.75 3.47
N LEU A 101 4.65 -0.20 2.26
CA LEU A 101 3.88 1.01 2.06
C LEU A 101 2.42 0.86 2.49
N ASN A 102 1.78 -0.24 2.11
CA ASN A 102 0.41 -0.50 2.47
C ASN A 102 0.24 -0.60 3.99
N ASP A 103 1.08 -1.38 4.65
CA ASP A 103 1.00 -1.57 6.11
C ASP A 103 1.32 -0.27 6.87
N SER A 104 2.34 0.48 6.45
CA SER A 104 2.69 1.76 7.08
C SER A 104 1.59 2.82 6.91
N LEU A 105 0.95 2.90 5.74
CA LEU A 105 -0.15 3.83 5.50
C LEU A 105 -1.41 3.47 6.31
N LEU A 106 -1.72 2.17 6.41
CA LEU A 106 -2.83 1.71 7.25
C LEU A 106 -2.58 2.00 8.72
N ARG A 107 -1.38 1.71 9.24
CA ARG A 107 -1.00 2.04 10.62
C ARG A 107 -1.08 3.54 10.88
N LYS A 108 -0.61 4.37 9.95
CA LYS A 108 -0.73 5.84 10.03
C LYS A 108 -2.20 6.29 10.08
N LEU A 109 -3.07 5.67 9.29
CA LEU A 109 -4.50 5.98 9.32
C LEU A 109 -5.11 5.57 10.67
N THR A 110 -4.84 4.35 11.15
CA THR A 110 -5.29 3.86 12.46
C THR A 110 -4.84 4.75 13.61
N TRP A 111 -3.60 5.22 13.59
CA TRP A 111 -3.08 6.18 14.56
C TRP A 111 -3.86 7.50 14.55
N LYS A 112 -4.17 8.02 13.35
CA LYS A 112 -4.99 9.23 13.22
C LYS A 112 -6.39 9.03 13.81
N PHE A 113 -7.03 7.89 13.57
CA PHE A 113 -8.33 7.58 14.18
C PHE A 113 -8.30 7.59 15.71
N LEU A 114 -7.17 7.21 16.32
CA LEU A 114 -7.01 7.19 17.79
C LEU A 114 -6.69 8.56 18.37
N THR A 115 -5.92 9.38 17.65
CA THR A 115 -5.34 10.62 18.20
C THR A 115 -6.13 11.88 17.79
N SER A 116 -6.85 11.85 16.66
CA SER A 116 -7.42 13.08 16.11
C SER A 116 -8.75 13.47 16.76
N ASN A 117 -8.84 14.70 17.26
CA ASN A 117 -10.06 15.33 17.79
C ASN A 117 -11.02 15.87 16.70
N ILE A 118 -10.88 15.42 15.46
CA ILE A 118 -11.76 15.84 14.37
C ILE A 118 -13.09 15.09 14.52
N PHE A 119 -14.22 15.81 14.50
CA PHE A 119 -15.56 15.25 14.70
C PHE A 119 -15.84 14.00 13.84
N ALA A 120 -15.43 14.00 12.57
CA ALA A 120 -15.62 12.84 11.69
C ALA A 120 -14.84 11.60 12.18
N PHE A 121 -13.62 11.78 12.64
CA PHE A 121 -12.80 10.69 13.15
C PHE A 121 -13.26 10.23 14.54
N THR A 122 -13.68 11.14 15.41
CA THR A 122 -14.24 10.79 16.73
C THR A 122 -15.56 10.06 16.58
N PHE A 123 -16.49 10.53 15.74
CA PHE A 123 -17.76 9.86 15.46
C PHE A 123 -17.57 8.45 14.88
N LEU A 124 -16.67 8.31 13.89
CA LEU A 124 -16.34 7.00 13.33
C LEU A 124 -15.69 6.11 14.40
N SER A 125 -14.77 6.66 15.21
CA SER A 125 -14.11 5.91 16.27
C SER A 125 -15.12 5.43 17.32
N GLU A 126 -16.07 6.26 17.77
CA GLU A 126 -17.06 5.87 18.78
C GLU A 126 -18.02 4.81 18.27
N ARG A 127 -18.52 4.97 17.04
CA ARG A 127 -19.42 4.00 16.41
C ARG A 127 -18.75 2.65 16.24
N TYR A 128 -17.47 2.63 15.84
CA TYR A 128 -16.80 1.40 15.44
C TYR A 128 -15.92 0.77 16.53
N ILE A 129 -15.29 1.54 17.43
CA ILE A 129 -14.53 1.00 18.58
C ILE A 129 -15.47 0.31 19.56
N ARG A 130 -16.66 0.90 19.84
CA ARG A 130 -17.70 0.23 20.64
C ARG A 130 -18.15 -1.06 19.98
N GLN A 131 -18.30 -1.05 18.65
CA GLN A 131 -18.65 -2.24 17.89
C GLN A 131 -17.52 -3.30 17.89
N LEU A 132 -16.25 -2.89 17.89
CA LEU A 132 -15.10 -3.80 17.97
C LEU A 132 -14.95 -4.46 19.35
N GLN A 133 -15.25 -3.72 20.43
CA GLN A 133 -15.29 -4.26 21.78
C GLN A 133 -16.47 -5.23 21.98
N GLN A 134 -17.63 -4.95 21.38
CA GLN A 134 -18.82 -5.82 21.46
C GLN A 134 -18.76 -7.04 20.53
N LEU A 135 -18.07 -6.95 19.38
CA LEU A 135 -18.00 -8.02 18.39
C LEU A 135 -16.70 -8.83 18.47
N GLN A 136 -16.37 -9.37 19.64
CA GLN A 136 -15.35 -10.44 19.73
C GLN A 136 -15.70 -11.68 18.88
N GLY A 137 -16.91 -11.77 18.31
CA GLY A 137 -17.31 -12.83 17.36
C GLY A 137 -18.15 -12.40 16.15
N GLY A 138 -18.27 -11.10 15.85
CA GLY A 138 -19.16 -10.61 14.78
C GLY A 138 -18.50 -10.45 13.40
N TYR A 139 -19.17 -10.94 12.36
CA TYR A 139 -18.83 -10.70 10.96
C TYR A 139 -18.87 -9.20 10.65
N THR A 140 -17.74 -8.62 10.27
CA THR A 140 -17.71 -7.24 9.74
C THR A 140 -18.09 -7.30 8.26
N THR A 141 -19.22 -6.67 7.91
CA THR A 141 -19.75 -6.69 6.53
C THR A 141 -18.90 -5.87 5.55
N SER A 142 -18.08 -4.93 6.02
CA SER A 142 -17.27 -4.08 5.16
C SER A 142 -15.82 -4.56 5.04
N SER A 143 -15.33 -4.58 3.79
CA SER A 143 -13.95 -4.95 3.44
C SER A 143 -12.91 -3.99 4.05
N ILE A 144 -13.27 -2.73 4.17
CA ILE A 144 -12.44 -1.64 4.72
C ILE A 144 -12.27 -1.84 6.24
N TRP A 145 -13.32 -2.21 6.96
CA TRP A 145 -13.24 -2.37 8.42
C TRP A 145 -12.58 -3.66 8.86
N ASN A 146 -12.68 -4.74 8.08
CA ASN A 146 -11.85 -5.92 8.36
C ASN A 146 -10.34 -5.59 8.21
N SER A 147 -10.00 -4.77 7.21
CA SER A 147 -8.63 -4.26 7.02
C SER A 147 -8.17 -3.43 8.21
N PHE A 148 -9.00 -2.50 8.68
CA PHE A 148 -8.70 -1.66 9.83
C PHE A 148 -8.57 -2.45 11.14
N ARG A 149 -9.52 -3.37 11.41
CA ARG A 149 -9.54 -4.19 12.63
C ARG A 149 -8.25 -4.97 12.81
N THR A 150 -7.79 -5.65 11.76
CA THR A 150 -6.56 -6.45 11.84
C THR A 150 -5.34 -5.58 12.18
N ASN A 151 -5.20 -4.42 11.54
CA ASN A 151 -4.13 -3.47 11.84
C ASN A 151 -4.26 -2.82 13.23
N TYR A 152 -5.48 -2.56 13.71
CA TYR A 152 -5.73 -2.01 15.05
C TYR A 152 -5.29 -2.99 16.15
N VAL A 153 -5.61 -4.28 16.00
CA VAL A 153 -5.18 -5.31 16.95
C VAL A 153 -3.65 -5.44 16.96
N GLU A 154 -3.01 -5.43 15.79
CA GLU A 154 -1.54 -5.42 15.70
C GLU A 154 -0.95 -4.16 16.35
N LEU A 155 -1.52 -2.99 16.12
CA LEU A 155 -1.02 -1.73 16.67
C LEU A 155 -1.17 -1.64 18.19
N ILE A 156 -2.23 -2.20 18.78
CA ILE A 156 -2.36 -2.28 20.24
C ILE A 156 -1.34 -3.25 20.83
N LYS A 157 -1.06 -4.37 20.16
CA LYS A 157 -0.06 -5.34 20.62
C LYS A 157 1.35 -4.79 20.54
N ASP A 158 1.66 -4.07 19.46
CA ASP A 158 2.98 -3.48 19.21
C ASP A 158 3.17 -2.11 19.89
N GLY A 159 2.08 -1.52 20.39
CA GLY A 159 2.04 -0.16 20.90
C GLY A 159 2.47 -0.05 22.35
N ILE A 160 3.48 0.78 22.62
CA ILE A 160 3.81 1.24 23.97
C ILE A 160 2.91 2.45 24.25
N TRP A 161 1.94 2.28 25.15
CA TRP A 161 1.15 3.39 25.66
C TRP A 161 1.97 4.12 26.71
N LEU A 162 2.41 5.34 26.39
CA LEU A 162 2.93 6.24 27.41
C LEU A 162 1.74 6.74 28.22
N ILE A 163 1.58 6.16 29.42
CA ILE A 163 0.60 6.59 30.41
C ILE A 163 1.30 7.61 31.31
N GLY A 164 1.03 8.89 31.08
CA GLY A 164 1.50 10.04 31.86
C GLY A 164 1.03 11.31 31.17
N GLU A 165 -0.06 11.91 31.64
CA GLU A 165 -0.14 13.03 32.61
C GLU A 165 0.24 14.36 31.97
N ASP A 166 -0.76 15.02 31.40
CA ASP A 166 -0.77 16.47 31.22
C ASP A 166 -1.92 17.02 32.07
N SER A 167 -1.54 17.48 33.26
CA SER A 167 -2.27 18.38 34.17
C SER A 167 -2.75 19.65 33.49
#